data_AF-A0ABD5TFM0-F1
#
_entry.id   AF-A0ABD5TFM0-F1
#
_cell.length_a   1.000
_cell.length_b   1.000
_cell.length_c   1.000
_cell.angle_alpha   90.00
_cell.angle_beta   90.00
_cell.angle_gamma   90.00
#
_symmetry.space_group_name_H-M   'P 1'
#
loop_
_entity.id
_entity.type
_entity.pdbx_description
1 polymer ?
#
loop_
_entity_poly.entity_id
_entity_poly.type
_entity_poly.pdbx_seq_one_letter_code
_entity_poly.pdbx_strand_id
1 'polypeptide(L)'
;MHGKPSNLPAESYHEKIQTLVSLKSALASTACVESFDVDLGENGRIRGRVSLRHGESFIPFDDVLAEYPIKVAGLSSEDRLEETADGSHRQVVEIRVLIHEE
;
A
#
# COMPACT_ATOMS: atom_id res chain seq x y z
N MET A 1 20.76 -2.00 -16.41
CA MET A 1 21.40 -0.79 -15.87
C MET A 1 20.97 -0.67 -14.42
N HIS A 2 21.85 -1.02 -13.48
CA HIS A 2 21.56 -0.91 -12.05
C HIS A 2 21.52 0.58 -11.69
N GLY A 3 20.33 1.09 -11.39
CA GLY A 3 20.12 2.45 -10.92
C GLY A 3 20.97 2.69 -9.67
N LYS A 4 21.62 3.85 -9.60
CA LYS A 4 22.45 4.22 -8.46
C LYS A 4 21.61 4.08 -7.18
N PRO A 5 22.16 3.51 -6.09
CA PRO A 5 21.48 3.54 -4.82
C PRO A 5 21.28 5.01 -4.43
N SER A 6 20.10 5.28 -3.87
CA SER A 6 19.67 6.57 -3.34
C SER A 6 20.84 7.34 -2.70
N ASN A 7 20.95 8.65 -2.94
CA ASN A 7 21.96 9.56 -2.35
C ASN A 7 21.83 9.70 -0.80
N LEU A 8 21.12 8.78 -0.15
CA LEU A 8 20.94 8.71 1.28
C LEU A 8 22.13 7.96 1.93
N PRO A 9 22.58 8.39 3.12
CA PRO A 9 23.43 7.56 3.97
C PRO A 9 22.82 6.17 4.16
N ALA A 10 23.65 5.13 4.19
CA ALA A 10 23.19 3.73 4.29
C ALA A 10 22.29 3.47 5.51
N GLU A 11 22.54 4.15 6.64
CA GLU A 11 21.74 4.08 7.86
C GLU A 11 20.33 4.66 7.64
N SER A 12 20.24 5.86 7.05
CA SER A 12 18.96 6.47 6.71
C SER A 12 18.18 5.60 5.74
N TYR A 13 18.83 5.04 4.70
CA TYR A 13 18.21 4.11 3.76
C TYR A 13 17.67 2.84 4.43
N HIS A 14 18.38 2.31 5.44
CA HIS A 14 17.94 1.15 6.21
C HIS A 14 16.71 1.45 7.07
N GLU A 15 16.70 2.58 7.78
CA GLU A 15 15.55 3.04 8.54
C GLU A 15 14.34 3.26 7.63
N LYS A 16 14.55 3.82 6.42
CA LYS A 16 13.47 3.99 5.42
C LYS A 16 12.82 2.65 5.06
N ILE A 17 13.66 1.66 4.77
CA ILE A 17 13.19 0.33 4.40
C ILE A 17 12.40 -0.30 5.55
N GLN A 18 12.88 -0.18 6.79
CA GLN A 18 12.19 -0.74 7.94
C GLN A 18 10.79 -0.15 8.11
N THR A 19 10.65 1.17 8.01
CA THR A 19 9.35 1.85 8.08
C THR A 19 8.38 1.34 7.01
N LEU A 20 8.82 1.24 5.75
CA LEU A 20 7.96 0.77 4.66
C LEU A 20 7.59 -0.70 4.78
N VAL A 21 8.50 -1.55 5.26
CA VAL A 21 8.22 -2.97 5.52
C VAL A 21 7.23 -3.13 6.67
N SER A 22 7.43 -2.40 7.77
CA SER A 22 6.50 -2.40 8.92
C SER A 22 5.11 -1.91 8.49
N LEU A 23 5.03 -0.85 7.69
CA LEU A 23 3.78 -0.36 7.13
C LEU A 23 3.10 -1.42 6.26
N LYS A 24 3.83 -2.09 5.35
CA LYS A 24 3.27 -3.21 4.55
C LYS A 24 2.69 -4.29 5.45
N SER A 25 3.40 -4.69 6.50
CA SER A 25 2.93 -5.72 7.44
C SER A 25 1.68 -5.28 8.21
N ALA A 26 1.62 -4.03 8.67
CA ALA A 26 0.44 -3.49 9.34
C ALA A 26 -0.77 -3.45 8.39
N LEU A 27 -0.59 -2.95 7.16
CA LEU A 27 -1.64 -2.91 6.15
C LEU A 27 -2.14 -4.32 5.78
N ALA A 28 -1.24 -5.30 5.63
CA ALA A 28 -1.62 -6.69 5.34
C ALA A 28 -2.40 -7.37 6.48
N SER A 29 -2.36 -6.82 7.70
CA SER A 29 -3.17 -7.30 8.83
C SER A 29 -4.59 -6.74 8.84
N THR A 30 -4.87 -5.73 8.01
CA THR A 30 -6.23 -5.19 7.86
C THR A 30 -7.05 -6.09 6.93
N ALA A 31 -8.25 -6.46 7.36
CA ALA A 31 -9.12 -7.37 6.59
C ALA A 31 -9.54 -6.81 5.21
N CYS A 32 -9.42 -5.50 5.04
CA CYS A 32 -9.80 -4.76 3.85
C CYS A 32 -8.70 -4.78 2.75
N VAL A 33 -7.49 -5.22 3.09
CA VAL A 33 -6.34 -5.22 2.20
C VAL A 33 -6.14 -6.61 1.59
N GLU A 34 -6.16 -6.68 0.26
CA GLU A 34 -5.88 -7.94 -0.45
C GLU A 34 -4.41 -8.10 -0.83
N SER A 35 -3.74 -7.03 -1.29
CA SER A 35 -2.34 -7.15 -1.72
C SER A 35 -1.60 -5.81 -1.69
N PHE A 36 -0.36 -5.82 -1.21
CA PHE A 36 0.52 -4.65 -1.23
C PHE A 36 1.89 -5.03 -1.75
N ASP A 37 2.45 -4.17 -2.60
CA ASP A 37 3.81 -4.28 -3.10
C ASP A 37 4.66 -3.09 -2.65
N VAL A 38 5.95 -3.36 -2.45
CA VAL A 38 6.92 -2.35 -2.00
C VAL A 38 7.96 -2.21 -3.10
N ASP A 39 7.98 -1.04 -3.74
CA ASP A 39 8.99 -0.67 -4.73
C ASP A 39 10.11 0.13 -4.05
N LEU A 40 11.26 -0.50 -3.90
CA LEU A 40 12.44 0.06 -3.24
C LEU A 40 13.35 0.88 -4.16
N GLY A 41 12.81 1.43 -5.26
CA GLY A 41 13.54 2.35 -6.14
C GLY A 41 14.01 3.64 -5.43
N GLU A 42 14.52 4.61 -6.20
CA GLU A 42 15.25 5.81 -5.70
C GLU A 42 14.56 6.60 -4.57
N ASN A 43 13.25 6.44 -4.37
CA ASN A 43 12.46 7.18 -3.38
C ASN A 43 11.71 6.30 -2.35
N GLY A 44 11.89 4.98 -2.33
CA GLY A 44 11.18 4.07 -1.41
C GLY A 44 9.66 4.27 -1.43
N ARG A 45 8.95 3.56 -2.31
CA ARG A 45 7.51 3.75 -2.55
C ARG A 45 6.76 2.48 -2.22
N ILE A 46 5.62 2.61 -1.53
CA ILE A 46 4.66 1.51 -1.43
C ILE A 46 3.58 1.72 -2.49
N ARG A 47 3.32 0.67 -3.26
CA ARG A 47 2.19 0.60 -4.17
C ARG A 47 1.22 -0.46 -3.66
N GLY A 48 0.10 0.01 -3.15
CA GLY A 48 -0.95 -0.84 -2.61
C GLY A 48 -2.05 -1.16 -3.59
N ARG A 49 -2.66 -2.33 -3.42
CA ARG A 49 -4.01 -2.64 -3.92
C ARG A 49 -4.88 -3.02 -2.73
N VAL A 50 -5.80 -2.13 -2.38
CA VAL A 50 -6.87 -2.43 -1.42
C VAL A 50 -8.08 -2.86 -2.22
N SER A 51 -8.69 -3.99 -1.89
CA SER A 51 -9.96 -4.39 -2.50
C SER A 51 -11.01 -4.44 -1.40
N LEU A 52 -11.92 -3.48 -1.41
CA LEU A 52 -13.04 -3.42 -0.47
C LEU A 52 -14.25 -4.07 -1.10
N ARG A 53 -15.10 -4.76 -0.32
CA ARG A 53 -16.45 -5.03 -0.79
C ARG A 53 -17.21 -3.71 -0.92
N HIS A 54 -18.14 -3.63 -1.86
CA HIS A 54 -18.96 -2.44 -2.00
C HIS A 54 -19.68 -2.09 -0.69
N GLY A 55 -19.43 -0.89 -0.15
CA GLY A 55 -19.96 -0.43 1.14
C GLY A 55 -19.13 -0.80 2.38
N GLU A 56 -18.01 -1.51 2.24
CA GLU A 56 -17.05 -1.68 3.35
C GLU A 56 -16.28 -0.39 3.63
N SER A 57 -15.96 -0.21 4.91
CA SER A 57 -15.25 0.98 5.39
C SER A 57 -13.74 0.86 5.18
N PHE A 58 -13.14 1.94 4.72
CA PHE A 58 -11.70 2.11 4.57
C PHE A 58 -11.00 2.61 5.85
N ILE A 59 -11.76 2.81 6.94
CA ILE A 59 -11.24 3.40 8.20
C ILE A 59 -10.02 2.66 8.76
N PRO A 60 -9.98 1.31 8.86
CA PRO A 60 -8.82 0.62 9.41
C PRO A 60 -7.54 0.84 8.59
N PHE A 61 -7.69 1.08 7.28
CA PHE A 61 -6.57 1.40 6.42
C PHE A 61 -6.04 2.81 6.73
N ASP A 62 -6.94 3.79 6.81
CA ASP A 62 -6.59 5.19 7.13
C ASP A 62 -5.96 5.32 8.52
N ASP A 63 -6.46 4.57 9.51
CA ASP A 63 -5.91 4.53 10.87
C ASP A 63 -4.45 4.04 10.85
N VAL A 64 -4.17 2.95 10.12
CA VAL A 64 -2.80 2.45 9.98
C VAL A 64 -1.92 3.48 9.28
N LEU A 65 -2.40 4.16 8.24
CA LEU A 65 -1.60 5.20 7.57
C LEU A 65 -1.21 6.35 8.51
N ALA A 66 -2.10 6.74 9.43
CA ALA A 66 -1.88 7.84 10.36
C ALA A 66 -0.84 7.52 11.45
N GLU A 67 -0.55 6.24 11.71
CA GLU A 67 0.45 5.81 12.70
C GLU A 67 1.90 5.87 12.19
N TYR A 68 2.11 6.04 10.88
CA TYR A 68 3.44 6.03 10.26
C TYR A 68 3.80 7.41 9.69
N PRO A 69 5.09 7.82 9.74
CA PRO A 69 5.56 9.10 9.21
C PRO A 69 5.67 9.08 7.68
N ILE A 70 4.52 9.00 7.00
CA ILE A 70 4.41 8.85 5.55
C ILE A 70 3.51 9.92 4.93
N LYS A 71 3.72 10.18 3.64
CA LYS A 71 2.87 11.02 2.79
C LYS A 71 2.19 10.20 1.71
N VAL A 72 0.88 10.30 1.62
CA VAL A 72 0.12 9.78 0.48
C VAL A 72 0.34 10.72 -0.71
N ALA A 73 1.02 10.22 -1.73
CA ALA A 73 1.32 10.97 -2.96
C ALA A 73 0.22 10.81 -4.02
N GLY A 74 -0.62 9.78 -3.93
CA GLY A 74 -1.75 9.59 -4.84
C GLY A 74 -2.68 8.47 -4.39
N LEU A 75 -3.97 8.67 -4.67
CA LEU A 75 -5.02 7.70 -4.41
C LEU A 75 -5.96 7.66 -5.63
N SER A 76 -6.26 6.46 -6.13
CA SER A 76 -7.23 6.25 -7.20
C SER A 76 -8.10 5.05 -6.92
N SER A 77 -9.40 5.16 -7.16
CA SER A 77 -10.39 4.10 -6.96
C SER A 77 -11.02 3.67 -8.29
N GLU A 78 -11.25 2.37 -8.47
CA GLU A 78 -11.94 1.78 -9.61
C GLU A 78 -12.94 0.71 -9.12
N ASP A 79 -14.21 0.82 -9.51
CA ASP A 79 -15.20 -0.25 -9.28
C ASP A 79 -14.92 -1.42 -10.22
N ARG A 80 -14.82 -2.63 -9.65
CA ARG A 80 -14.55 -3.86 -10.39
C ARG A 80 -15.52 -4.96 -10.00
N LEU A 81 -15.78 -5.87 -10.93
CA LEU A 81 -16.45 -7.14 -10.67
C LEU A 81 -15.38 -8.23 -10.60
N GLU A 82 -15.30 -8.94 -9.47
CA GLU A 82 -14.45 -10.12 -9.31
C GLU A 82 -15.28 -11.39 -9.25
N GLU A 83 -14.82 -12.43 -9.95
CA GLU A 83 -15.36 -13.78 -9.84
C GLU A 83 -14.82 -14.41 -8.55
N THR A 84 -15.71 -14.90 -7.70
CA THR A 84 -15.38 -15.60 -6.46
C THR A 84 -15.16 -17.08 -6.70
N ALA A 85 -14.55 -17.78 -5.75
CA ALA A 85 -14.20 -19.21 -5.88
C ALA A 85 -15.39 -20.16 -6.11
N ASP A 86 -16.61 -19.70 -5.83
CA ASP A 86 -17.88 -20.40 -6.08
C ASP A 86 -18.52 -20.07 -7.43
N GLY A 87 -17.86 -19.26 -8.28
CA GLY A 87 -18.35 -18.83 -9.59
C GLY A 87 -19.36 -17.69 -9.54
N SER A 88 -19.64 -17.12 -8.37
CA SER A 88 -20.44 -15.90 -8.26
C SER A 88 -19.59 -14.65 -8.54
N HIS A 89 -20.23 -13.50 -8.73
CA HIS A 89 -19.54 -12.23 -8.98
C HIS A 89 -19.79 -11.30 -7.79
N ARG A 90 -18.73 -10.65 -7.30
CA ARG A 90 -18.83 -9.60 -6.28
C ARG A 90 -18.33 -8.27 -6.82
N GLN A 91 -19.00 -7.19 -6.43
CA GLN A 91 -18.52 -5.84 -6.67
C GLN A 91 -17.48 -5.48 -5.60
N VAL A 92 -16.31 -5.04 -6.06
CA VAL A 92 -15.23 -4.57 -5.22
C VAL A 92 -14.75 -3.20 -5.68
N VAL A 93 -14.30 -2.39 -4.73
CA VAL A 93 -13.61 -1.13 -5.03
C VAL A 93 -12.12 -1.40 -4.93
N GLU A 94 -11.41 -1.30 -6.06
CA GLU A 94 -9.96 -1.36 -6.10
C GLU A 94 -9.40 0.03 -5.82
N ILE A 95 -8.64 0.17 -4.74
CA ILE A 95 -7.95 1.41 -4.38
C ILE A 95 -6.45 1.20 -4.58
N ARG A 96 -5.86 2.04 -5.42
CA ARG A 96 -4.42 2.12 -5.61
C ARG A 96 -3.91 3.31 -4.83
N VAL A 97 -2.97 3.04 -3.92
CA VAL A 97 -2.36 4.06 -3.08
C VAL A 97 -0.87 4.11 -3.39
N LEU A 98 -0.38 5.33 -3.61
CA LEU A 98 1.04 5.65 -3.72
C LEU A 98 1.46 6.39 -2.45
N ILE A 99 2.39 5.79 -1.71
CA ILE A 99 2.88 6.33 -0.43
C ILE A 99 4.37 6.61 -0.57
N HIS A 100 4.79 7.80 -0.13
CA HIS A 100 6.18 8.21 0.00
C HIS A 100 6.50 8.36 1.49
N GLU A 101 7.70 7.96 1.90
CA GLU A 101 8.19 8.35 3.23
C GLU A 101 8.57 9.84 3.24
N GLU A 102 8.42 10.52 4.39
CA GLU A 102 8.87 11.91 4.57
C GLU A 102 10.40 12.10 4.54
#